data_AF-A0A2V5W3Z1-F1
#
_entry.id   AF-A0A2V5W3Z1-F1
#
_cell.length_a   1.000
_cell.length_b   1.000
_cell.length_c   1.000
_cell.angle_alpha   90.00
_cell.angle_beta   90.00
_cell.angle_gamma   90.00
#
_symmetry.space_group_name_H-M   'P 1'
#
loop_
_entity.id
_entity.type
_entity.pdbx_description
1 polymer ?
#
loop_
_entity_poly.entity_id
_entity_poly.type
_entity_poly.pdbx_seq_one_letter_code
_entity_poly.pdbx_strand_id
1 'polypeptide(L)' 'IGGIAETQEMLDFCGENNITADVEVIPIQKVNEAYERLLKSDVKYRFSIDMASLKSE' A
#
# COMPACT_ATOMS: atom_id res chain seq x y z
N ILE A 1 -17.05 3.81 13.11
CA ILE A 1 -16.75 3.89 11.66
C ILE A 1 -15.61 2.93 11.41
N GLY A 2 -15.86 1.84 10.68
CA GLY A 2 -14.86 0.83 10.34
C GLY A 2 -14.96 -0.46 11.17
N GLY A 3 -16.16 -1.05 11.28
CA GLY A 3 -16.30 -2.44 11.73
C GLY A 3 -15.81 -3.45 10.66
N ILE A 4 -15.67 -4.73 11.03
CA ILE A 4 -15.31 -5.80 10.07
C ILE A 4 -16.32 -5.86 8.91
N ALA A 5 -17.62 -5.80 9.22
CA ALA A 5 -18.69 -5.83 8.21
C ALA A 5 -18.62 -4.62 7.26
N GLU A 6 -18.54 -3.41 7.80
CA GLU A 6 -18.41 -2.18 7.00
C GLU A 6 -17.13 -2.18 6.14
N THR A 7 -16.04 -2.78 6.64
CA THR A 7 -14.80 -2.92 5.88
C THR A 7 -14.95 -3.92 4.74
N GLN A 8 -15.65 -5.02 4.96
CA GLN A 8 -15.94 -5.99 3.91
C GLN A 8 -16.80 -5.38 2.81
N GLU A 9 -17.87 -4.66 3.17
CA GLU A 9 -18.72 -3.93 2.22
C GLU A 9 -17.92 -2.93 1.37
N MET A 10 -16.97 -2.22 1.99
CA MET A 10 -16.08 -1.31 1.28
C MET A 10 -15.15 -2.04 0.29
N LEU A 11 -14.56 -3.17 0.70
CA LEU A 11 -13.68 -3.96 -0.14
C LEU A 11 -14.44 -4.58 -1.33
N ASP A 12 -15.64 -5.10 -1.09
CA ASP A 12 -16.50 -5.68 -2.11
C ASP A 12 -16.88 -4.62 -3.15
N PHE A 13 -17.32 -3.44 -2.70
CA PHE A 13 -17.61 -2.31 -3.57
C PHE A 13 -16.39 -1.90 -4.42
N CYS A 14 -15.20 -1.83 -3.82
CA CYS A 14 -13.99 -1.50 -4.56
C CYS A 14 -13.64 -2.55 -5.61
N GLY A 15 -13.79 -3.84 -5.27
CA GLY A 15 -13.57 -4.96 -6.19
C GLY A 15 -14.54 -4.95 -7.38
N GLU A 16 -15.83 -4.73 -7.14
CA GLU A 16 -16.86 -4.66 -8.19
C GLU A 16 -16.67 -3.48 -9.14
N ASN A 17 -16.15 -2.36 -8.64
CA ASN A 17 -15.99 -1.12 -9.39
C ASN A 17 -14.56 -0.91 -9.92
N ASN A 18 -13.67 -1.90 -9.79
CA ASN A 18 -12.25 -1.80 -10.15
C ASN A 18 -11.55 -0.56 -9.52
N ILE A 19 -11.91 -0.24 -8.28
CA ILE A 19 -11.29 0.86 -7.54
C ILE A 19 -10.01 0.34 -6.90
N THR A 20 -8.87 0.82 -7.39
CA THR A 20 -7.55 0.48 -6.86
C THR A 20 -6.81 1.73 -6.41
N ALA A 21 -5.85 1.57 -5.50
CA ALA A 21 -4.92 2.63 -5.18
C ALA A 21 -3.77 2.65 -6.18
N ASP A 22 -3.37 3.85 -6.63
CA ASP A 22 -2.06 4.04 -7.24
C ASP A 22 -0.98 3.90 -6.16
N VAL A 23 -0.02 3.02 -6.40
CA VAL A 23 1.04 2.70 -5.44
C VAL A 23 2.40 2.58 -6.10
N GLU A 24 3.43 2.94 -5.35
CA GLU A 24 4.81 2.55 -5.61
C GLU A 24 5.12 1.29 -4.78
N VAL A 25 5.28 0.14 -5.44
CA VAL A 25 5.65 -1.11 -4.77
C VAL A 25 7.16 -1.13 -4.53
N ILE A 26 7.56 -1.36 -3.28
CA ILE A 26 8.98 -1.43 -2.88
C ILE A 26 9.29 -2.77 -2.21
N PRO A 27 10.52 -3.30 -2.35
CA PRO A 27 10.99 -4.39 -1.52
C PRO A 27 11.25 -3.89 -0.09
N ILE A 28 11.17 -4.78 0.90
CA ILE A 28 11.32 -4.43 2.32
C ILE A 28 12.69 -3.82 2.64
N GLN A 29 13.73 -4.22 1.89
CA GLN A 29 15.09 -3.70 2.03
C GLN A 29 15.19 -2.19 1.71
N LYS A 30 14.19 -1.63 1.03
CA LYS A 30 14.13 -0.21 0.64
C LYS A 30 13.24 0.64 1.56
N VAL A 31 12.74 0.09 2.67
CA VAL A 31 11.80 0.80 3.56
C VAL A 31 12.36 2.13 4.08
N ASN A 32 13.64 2.20 4.44
CA ASN A 32 14.25 3.43 4.96
C ASN A 32 14.36 4.52 3.86
N GLU A 33 14.75 4.13 2.64
CA GLU A 33 14.80 5.04 1.50
C GLU A 33 13.40 5.58 1.15
N ALA A 34 12.39 4.71 1.13
CA ALA A 34 11.01 5.12 0.90
C ALA A 34 10.47 6.04 1.99
N TYR A 35 10.88 5.85 3.25
CA TYR A 35 10.52 6.73 4.35
C TYR A 35 11.12 8.14 4.18
N GLU A 36 12.40 8.25 3.78
CA GLU A 36 13.01 9.54 3.47
C GLU A 36 12.32 10.26 2.31
N ARG A 37 11.91 9.52 1.27
CA ARG A 37 11.13 10.07 0.14
C ARG A 37 9.76 10.55 0.59
N LEU A 38 9.06 9.79 1.43
CA LEU A 38 7.77 10.18 2.01
C LEU A 38 7.86 11.50 2.78
N LEU A 39 8.89 11.69 3.61
CA LEU A 39 9.12 12.94 4.34
C LEU A 39 9.32 14.14 3.41
N LYS A 40 9.85 13.92 2.21
CA LYS A 40 10.03 14.94 1.16
C LYS A 40 8.80 15.10 0.26
N SER A 41 7.69 14.39 0.54
CA SER A 41 6.53 14.27 -0.35
C SER A 41 6.86 13.74 -1.75
N ASP A 42 7.99 13.03 -1.89
CA ASP A 42 8.43 12.37 -3.12
C ASP A 42 7.79 10.97 -3.21
N VAL A 43 6.46 10.94 -3.37
CA VAL A 43 5.69 9.71 -3.52
C VAL A 43 4.48 9.96 -4.41
N LYS A 44 4.18 9.02 -5.29
CA LYS A 44 2.91 8.99 -6.02
C LYS A 44 1.83 8.37 -5.13
N TYR A 45 1.24 9.21 -4.28
CA TYR A 45 0.15 8.90 -3.35
C TYR A 45 0.49 7.93 -2.21
N ARG A 46 0.97 6.71 -2.50
CA ARG A 46 1.25 5.68 -1.48
C ARG A 46 2.43 4.78 -1.86
N PHE A 47 3.15 4.33 -0.84
CA PHE A 47 4.05 3.18 -0.93
C PHE A 47 3.33 1.91 -0.48
N SER A 48 3.61 0.79 -1.14
CA SER A 48 3.19 -0.54 -0.70
C SER A 48 4.42 -1.44 -0.60
N ILE A 49 4.61 -2.11 0.53
CA ILE A 49 5.78 -2.98 0.75
C ILE A 49 5.43 -4.39 0.30
N ASP A 50 6.20 -4.93 -0.63
CA ASP A 50 6.08 -6.34 -1.01
C ASP A 50 6.69 -7.22 0.09
N MET A 51 5.83 -7.85 0.89
CA MET A 51 6.27 -8.73 1.98
C MET A 51 6.92 -10.03 1.49
N ALA A 52 6.75 -10.43 0.22
CA ALA A 52 7.45 -11.59 -0.34
C ALA A 52 8.97 -11.33 -0.42
N SER A 53 9.38 -10.07 -0.57
CA SER A 53 10.80 -9.67 -0.62
C SER A 53 11.55 -9.87 0.70
N LEU A 54 10.85 -10.14 1.81
CA LEU A 54 11.47 -10.46 3.10
C LEU A 54 12.37 -11.70 3.04
N LYS A 55 12.06 -12.67 2.17
CA LYS A 55 12.83 -13.92 2.05
C LYS A 55 14.12 -13.77 1.22
N SER A 56 14.31 -12.63 0.56
CA SER A 56 15.36 -12.41 -0.44
C SER A 56 16.51 -11.58 0.14
N GLU A 57 17.14 -12.08 1.21
CA GLU A 57 18.44 -11.58 1.68
C GLU A 57 19.61 -12.17 0.88
#